data_AF-A0A101A9K8-F1
#
_entry.id   AF-A0A101A9K8-F1
#
_cell.length_a   1.000
_cell.length_b   1.000
_cell.length_c   1.000
_cell.angle_alpha   90.00
_cell.angle_beta   90.00
_cell.angle_gamma   90.00
#
_symmetry.space_group_name_H-M   'P 1'
#
loop_
_entity.id
_entity.type
_entity.pdbx_description
1 polymer ?
#
loop_
_entity_poly.entity_id
_entity_poly.type
_entity_poly.pdbx_seq_one_letter_code
_entity_poly.pdbx_strand_id
1 'polypeptide(L)'
;MAVYVGSLLGYALLEPRPRNFEFSEPSVTGESVVIIRLRQMDAIQNRLAVDVLMHPGPNLQEYEPADFTVRLSSWTASGELIYVHGDLSVSESATHLVAVGDPDDWPFDKFTTDTIGVEAFAGYGAEQRRIPAGIVAAGQINGWDFRAQNGTVDSAPDPIPTVRFTMERTRGALAFDIGVLLVLLALPAAALFVAIETVLGRRKFLPPLTTWFAAMLFAVVPLRNLLPGAPPAGAWIDLAVVLWVLIALAAAMVLYVVAWWRQKD
;
A
#
# COMPACT_ATOMS: atom_id res chain seq x y z
N MET A 1 -20.39 20.85 11.99
CA MET A 1 -21.36 19.73 11.90
C MET A 1 -21.70 19.36 10.46
N ALA A 2 -22.26 20.24 9.62
CA ALA A 2 -22.61 19.90 8.24
C ALA A 2 -21.42 19.41 7.37
N VAL A 3 -20.26 20.09 7.47
CA VAL A 3 -19.02 19.67 6.76
C VAL A 3 -18.55 18.30 7.23
N TYR A 4 -18.63 18.02 8.53
CA TYR A 4 -18.21 16.75 9.11
C TYR A 4 -19.14 15.59 8.68
N VAL A 5 -20.46 15.80 8.74
CA VAL A 5 -21.45 14.82 8.28
C VAL A 5 -21.34 14.60 6.76
N GLY A 6 -21.11 15.66 5.98
CA GLY A 6 -20.86 15.57 4.54
C GLY A 6 -19.58 14.80 4.22
N SER A 7 -18.51 15.00 5.00
CA SER A 7 -17.27 14.23 4.88
C SER A 7 -17.48 12.74 5.17
N LEU A 8 -18.24 12.40 6.23
CA LEU A 8 -18.53 11.00 6.57
C LEU A 8 -19.40 10.32 5.53
N LEU A 9 -20.42 11.01 5.01
CA LEU A 9 -21.26 10.51 3.92
C LEU A 9 -20.47 10.35 2.63
N GLY A 10 -19.60 11.31 2.30
CA GLY A 10 -18.71 11.22 1.14
C GLY A 10 -17.78 10.01 1.25
N TYR A 11 -17.16 9.80 2.43
CA TYR A 11 -16.33 8.63 2.68
C TYR A 11 -17.11 7.32 2.52
N ALA A 12 -18.28 7.21 3.16
CA ALA A 12 -19.12 6.01 3.10
C ALA A 12 -19.67 5.70 1.70
N LEU A 13 -19.86 6.72 0.85
CA LEU A 13 -20.29 6.55 -0.55
C LEU A 13 -19.13 6.18 -1.49
N LEU A 14 -17.91 6.63 -1.18
CA LEU A 14 -16.73 6.39 -2.00
C LEU A 14 -16.06 5.04 -1.70
N GLU A 15 -16.25 4.52 -0.49
CA GLU A 15 -15.69 3.24 -0.04
C GLU A 15 -16.45 2.08 -0.71
N PRO A 16 -15.80 1.30 -1.61
CA PRO A 16 -16.38 0.05 -2.07
C PRO A 16 -16.59 -0.85 -0.86
N ARG A 17 -17.66 -1.65 -0.86
CA ARG A 17 -17.86 -2.65 0.21
C ARG A 17 -16.55 -3.44 0.36
N PRO A 18 -16.00 -3.56 1.59
CA PRO A 18 -14.82 -4.38 1.80
C PRO A 18 -15.16 -5.76 1.23
N ARG A 19 -14.42 -6.18 0.21
CA ARG A 19 -14.50 -7.55 -0.30
C ARG A 19 -13.82 -8.41 0.74
N ASN A 20 -14.56 -8.68 1.82
CA ASN A 20 -14.13 -9.65 2.81
C ASN A 20 -13.84 -10.92 2.04
N PHE A 21 -12.62 -11.42 2.22
CA PHE A 21 -12.24 -12.70 1.68
C PHE A 21 -13.13 -13.74 2.38
N GLU A 22 -14.07 -14.30 1.63
CA GLU A 22 -14.86 -15.45 2.07
C GLU A 22 -14.24 -16.69 1.41
N PHE A 23 -13.83 -17.65 2.24
CA PHE A 23 -13.55 -18.99 1.76
C PHE A 23 -14.83 -19.47 1.07
N SER A 24 -14.76 -19.71 -0.25
CA SER A 24 -15.84 -20.46 -0.87
C SER A 24 -15.75 -21.88 -0.30
N GLU A 25 -16.66 -22.25 0.60
CA GLU A 25 -16.74 -23.60 1.21
C GLU A 25 -16.52 -24.77 0.22
N PRO A 26 -16.91 -24.68 -1.08
CA PRO A 26 -16.61 -25.72 -2.07
C PRO A 26 -15.12 -25.95 -2.36
N SER A 27 -14.24 -24.98 -2.09
CA SER A 27 -12.79 -25.11 -2.30
C SER A 27 -12.05 -25.79 -1.14
N VAL A 28 -12.70 -25.97 0.01
CA VAL A 28 -12.12 -26.61 1.21
C VAL A 28 -12.59 -28.07 1.35
N THR A 29 -13.58 -28.49 0.56
CA THR A 29 -14.32 -29.75 0.79
C THR A 29 -14.00 -30.88 -0.21
N GLY A 30 -13.22 -30.63 -1.27
CA GLY A 30 -12.96 -31.63 -2.32
C GLY A 30 -11.50 -31.85 -2.72
N GLU A 31 -10.69 -30.79 -2.81
CA GLU A 31 -9.35 -30.85 -3.41
C GLU A 31 -8.31 -30.13 -2.54
N SER A 32 -7.03 -30.41 -2.76
CA SER A 32 -5.94 -29.69 -2.10
C SER A 32 -5.91 -28.24 -2.58
N VAL A 33 -5.59 -27.31 -1.69
CA VAL A 33 -5.53 -25.88 -2.02
C VAL A 33 -4.27 -25.26 -1.44
N VAL A 34 -3.58 -24.45 -2.24
CA VAL A 34 -2.55 -23.53 -1.76
C VAL A 34 -3.18 -22.16 -1.54
N ILE A 35 -3.15 -21.72 -0.29
CA ILE A 35 -3.63 -20.43 0.16
C ILE A 35 -2.44 -19.46 0.19
N ILE A 36 -2.52 -18.40 -0.60
CA ILE A 36 -1.56 -17.29 -0.59
C ILE A 36 -2.22 -16.13 0.15
N ARG A 37 -1.80 -15.91 1.39
CA ARG A 37 -2.31 -14.82 2.24
C ARG A 37 -1.46 -13.57 2.05
N LEU A 38 -2.08 -12.50 1.57
CA LEU A 38 -1.48 -11.19 1.42
C LEU A 38 -1.21 -10.56 2.79
N ARG A 39 0.02 -10.10 3.03
CA ARG A 39 0.44 -9.54 4.33
C ARG A 39 0.73 -8.06 4.28
N GLN A 40 1.64 -7.67 3.40
CA GLN A 40 2.09 -6.29 3.31
C GLN A 40 2.58 -6.00 1.91
N MET A 41 2.25 -4.81 1.41
CA MET A 41 2.83 -4.25 0.22
C MET A 41 3.86 -3.20 0.61
N ASP A 42 5.13 -3.43 0.28
CA ASP A 42 6.19 -2.45 0.34
C ASP A 42 6.35 -1.84 -1.06
N ALA A 43 5.71 -0.68 -1.26
CA ALA A 43 5.78 0.06 -2.52
C ALA A 43 7.19 0.57 -2.80
N ILE A 44 7.97 0.97 -1.79
CA ILE A 44 9.31 1.52 -2.01
C ILE A 44 10.26 0.41 -2.47
N GLN A 45 10.13 -0.79 -1.89
CA GLN A 45 10.97 -1.93 -2.27
C GLN A 45 10.40 -2.78 -3.39
N ASN A 46 9.22 -2.44 -3.94
CA ASN A 46 8.59 -3.23 -5.00
C ASN A 46 8.37 -4.71 -4.58
N ARG A 47 7.90 -4.91 -3.34
CA ARG A 47 7.77 -6.24 -2.73
C ARG A 47 6.41 -6.45 -2.09
N LEU A 48 5.79 -7.57 -2.44
CA LEU A 48 4.58 -8.08 -1.80
C LEU A 48 4.96 -9.22 -0.85
N ALA A 49 4.82 -9.00 0.45
CA ALA A 49 4.95 -10.05 1.46
C ALA A 49 3.68 -10.91 1.48
N VAL A 50 3.87 -12.22 1.42
CA VAL A 50 2.79 -13.22 1.45
C VAL A 50 3.14 -14.37 2.39
N ASP A 51 2.12 -14.93 3.04
CA ASP A 51 2.23 -16.21 3.73
C ASP A 51 1.64 -17.29 2.82
N VAL A 52 2.37 -18.39 2.67
CA VAL A 52 1.91 -19.53 1.88
C VAL A 52 1.50 -20.65 2.83
N LEU A 53 0.26 -21.10 2.70
CA LEU A 53 -0.31 -22.19 3.48
C LEU A 53 -0.85 -23.24 2.52
N MET A 54 -0.67 -24.51 2.85
CA MET A 54 -1.30 -25.59 2.11
C MET A 54 -2.42 -26.19 2.96
N HIS A 55 -3.59 -26.34 2.34
CA HIS A 55 -4.70 -27.13 2.86
C HIS A 55 -4.75 -28.46 2.10
N PRO A 56 -4.39 -29.59 2.75
CA PRO A 56 -4.42 -30.88 2.10
C PRO A 56 -5.86 -31.36 1.89
N GLY A 57 -6.15 -31.94 0.72
CA GLY A 57 -7.44 -32.57 0.45
C GLY A 57 -7.69 -33.81 1.34
N PRO A 58 -8.92 -34.33 1.37
CA PRO A 58 -9.31 -35.44 2.25
C PRO A 58 -8.47 -36.72 2.03
N ASN A 59 -8.00 -36.95 0.80
CA ASN A 59 -7.19 -38.12 0.43
C ASN A 59 -5.71 -37.99 0.81
N LEU A 60 -5.27 -36.85 1.34
CA LEU A 60 -3.88 -36.57 1.72
C LEU A 60 -3.72 -36.32 3.23
N GLN A 61 -4.74 -36.65 4.03
CA GLN A 61 -4.67 -36.50 5.49
C GLN A 61 -3.69 -37.47 6.18
N GLU A 62 -3.21 -38.48 5.46
CA GLU A 62 -2.18 -39.40 5.95
C GLU A 62 -0.79 -38.77 6.05
N TYR A 63 -0.54 -37.67 5.33
CA TYR A 63 0.72 -36.93 5.33
C TYR A 63 0.75 -35.92 6.47
N GLU A 64 1.90 -35.78 7.12
CA GLU A 64 2.08 -34.71 8.09
C GLU A 64 2.26 -33.36 7.37
N PRO A 65 1.95 -32.21 8.01
CA PRO A 65 2.18 -30.89 7.42
C PRO A 65 3.61 -30.70 6.88
N ALA A 66 4.60 -31.30 7.54
CA ALA A 66 6.01 -31.24 7.14
C ALA A 66 6.32 -31.99 5.83
N ASP A 67 5.45 -32.91 5.41
CA ASP A 67 5.61 -33.69 4.18
C ASP A 67 5.11 -32.95 2.94
N PHE A 68 4.54 -31.76 3.13
CA PHE A 68 4.10 -30.92 2.03
C PHE A 68 5.14 -29.84 1.73
N THR A 69 5.36 -29.62 0.45
CA THR A 69 6.23 -28.56 -0.05
C THR A 69 5.48 -27.76 -1.11
N VAL A 70 5.54 -26.43 -1.01
CA VAL A 70 5.04 -25.54 -2.07
C VAL A 70 6.22 -24.89 -2.77
N ARG A 71 6.26 -25.01 -4.09
CA ARG A 71 7.21 -24.31 -4.94
C ARG A 71 6.51 -23.16 -5.63
N LEU A 72 7.12 -21.98 -5.53
CA LEU A 72 6.71 -20.81 -6.29
C LEU A 72 7.70 -20.55 -7.42
N SER A 73 7.20 -20.14 -8.56
CA SER A 73 8.01 -19.74 -9.70
C SER A 73 7.48 -18.43 -10.29
N SER A 74 8.36 -17.53 -10.67
CA SER A 74 8.01 -16.28 -11.36
C SER A 74 8.15 -16.49 -12.86
N TRP A 75 7.12 -16.11 -13.60
CA TRP A 75 7.05 -16.21 -15.06
C TRP A 75 6.69 -14.87 -15.69
N THR A 76 7.16 -14.65 -16.91
CA THR A 76 6.73 -13.54 -17.74
C THR A 76 5.28 -13.72 -18.18
N ALA A 77 4.67 -12.65 -18.70
CA ALA A 77 3.34 -12.73 -19.30
C ALA A 77 3.28 -13.66 -20.53
N SER A 78 4.42 -13.90 -21.20
CA SER A 78 4.54 -14.82 -22.34
C SER A 78 4.85 -16.26 -21.94
N GLY A 79 4.96 -16.57 -20.65
CA GLY A 79 5.23 -17.93 -20.16
C GLY A 79 6.70 -18.32 -20.12
N GLU A 80 7.62 -17.35 -20.09
CA GLU A 80 9.05 -17.61 -19.88
C GLU A 80 9.38 -17.61 -18.38
N LEU A 81 10.14 -18.61 -17.91
CA LEU A 81 10.54 -18.72 -16.52
C LEU A 81 11.58 -17.64 -16.19
N ILE A 82 11.28 -16.81 -15.19
CA ILE A 82 12.19 -15.76 -14.68
C ILE A 82 13.02 -16.31 -13.52
N TYR A 83 12.36 -16.93 -12.54
CA TYR A 83 12.99 -17.33 -11.29
C TYR A 83 12.20 -18.44 -10.59
N VAL A 84 12.89 -19.35 -9.91
CA VAL A 84 12.28 -20.37 -9.04
C VAL A 84 12.63 -20.02 -7.60
N HIS A 85 11.61 -19.84 -6.77
CA HIS A 85 11.78 -19.54 -5.35
C HIS A 85 12.23 -20.80 -4.61
N GLY A 86 12.89 -20.61 -3.47
CA GLY A 86 13.23 -21.72 -2.58
C GLY A 86 11.96 -22.49 -2.17
N ASP A 87 12.08 -23.81 -2.09
CA ASP A 87 10.98 -24.68 -1.68
C ASP A 87 10.50 -24.29 -0.26
N LEU A 88 9.20 -24.06 -0.13
CA LEU A 88 8.58 -23.65 1.12
C LEU A 88 8.04 -24.90 1.84
N SER A 89 8.70 -25.29 2.92
CA SER A 89 8.23 -26.34 3.82
C SER A 89 6.94 -25.88 4.51
N VAL A 90 5.88 -26.67 4.44
CA VAL A 90 4.55 -26.24 4.85
C VAL A 90 4.43 -26.13 6.38
N SER A 91 4.58 -24.88 6.84
CA SER A 91 4.01 -24.30 8.07
C SER A 91 4.18 -22.78 7.96
N GLU A 92 3.15 -22.08 7.45
CA GLU A 92 3.07 -20.62 7.31
C GLU A 92 4.41 -19.97 6.92
N SER A 93 4.93 -20.33 5.74
CA SER A 93 6.19 -19.76 5.26
C SER A 93 5.94 -18.39 4.67
N ALA A 94 6.55 -17.37 5.28
CA ALA A 94 6.57 -16.02 4.75
C ALA A 94 7.57 -15.92 3.59
N THR A 95 7.14 -15.39 2.46
CA THR A 95 8.01 -15.09 1.32
C THR A 95 7.66 -13.75 0.69
N HIS A 96 8.53 -13.25 -0.17
CA HIS A 96 8.35 -12.00 -0.88
C HIS A 96 8.23 -12.25 -2.38
N LEU A 97 7.16 -11.71 -2.96
CA LEU A 97 6.96 -11.68 -4.40
C LEU A 97 7.43 -10.33 -4.92
N VAL A 98 8.17 -10.35 -6.03
CA VAL A 98 8.55 -9.13 -6.74
C VAL A 98 7.31 -8.54 -7.39
N ALA A 99 7.13 -7.24 -7.20
CA ALA A 99 6.06 -6.47 -7.82
C ALA A 99 6.67 -5.37 -8.69
N VAL A 100 6.22 -5.26 -9.93
CA VAL A 100 6.68 -4.24 -10.88
C VAL A 100 5.71 -3.07 -10.84
N GLY A 101 6.25 -1.87 -10.62
CA GLY A 101 5.53 -0.61 -10.62
C GLY A 101 6.49 0.53 -10.30
N ASP A 102 6.02 1.76 -10.50
CA ASP A 102 6.78 2.98 -10.17
C ASP A 102 6.21 3.61 -8.88
N PRO A 103 6.99 3.64 -7.78
CA PRO A 103 6.57 4.29 -6.54
C PRO A 103 6.43 5.81 -6.68
N ASP A 104 7.07 6.43 -7.68
CA ASP A 104 7.00 7.88 -7.89
C ASP A 104 5.64 8.32 -8.45
N ASP A 105 4.84 7.38 -9.00
CA ASP A 105 3.46 7.62 -9.46
C ASP A 105 2.43 7.73 -8.32
N TRP A 106 2.87 7.62 -7.06
CA TRP A 106 2.03 7.81 -5.86
C TRP A 106 1.19 9.10 -5.99
N PRO A 107 -0.11 9.16 -5.65
CA PRO A 107 -0.91 8.12 -5.01
C PRO A 107 -1.69 7.27 -6.01
N PHE A 108 -1.44 7.41 -7.32
CA PHE A 108 -2.08 6.61 -8.36
C PHE A 108 -1.16 5.47 -8.82
N ASP A 109 -0.21 5.11 -7.96
CA ASP A 109 0.75 4.05 -8.14
C ASP A 109 0.04 2.70 -8.29
N LYS A 110 0.58 1.91 -9.22
CA LYS A 110 0.07 0.58 -9.55
C LYS A 110 1.21 -0.41 -9.57
N PHE A 111 1.02 -1.50 -8.87
CA PHE A 111 2.00 -2.58 -8.79
C PHE A 111 1.40 -3.88 -9.29
N THR A 112 2.16 -4.61 -10.09
CA THR A 112 1.76 -5.90 -10.63
C THR A 112 2.86 -6.92 -10.39
N THR A 113 2.55 -8.05 -9.78
CA THR A 113 3.53 -9.12 -9.63
C THR A 113 3.82 -9.79 -10.97
N ASP A 114 4.93 -10.53 -11.04
CA ASP A 114 5.10 -11.53 -12.09
C ASP A 114 3.92 -12.52 -12.09
N THR A 115 3.80 -13.32 -13.16
CA THR A 115 2.90 -14.47 -13.14
C THR A 115 3.50 -15.51 -12.18
N ILE A 116 2.88 -15.73 -11.03
CA ILE A 116 3.39 -16.66 -10.02
C ILE A 116 2.82 -18.04 -10.28
N GLY A 117 3.66 -18.97 -10.72
CA GLY A 117 3.36 -20.40 -10.79
C GLY A 117 3.40 -21.03 -9.41
N VAL A 118 2.41 -21.87 -9.12
CA VAL A 118 2.25 -22.53 -7.83
C VAL A 118 2.17 -24.03 -8.06
N GLU A 119 3.11 -24.75 -7.45
CA GLU A 119 3.14 -26.20 -7.49
C GLU A 119 3.18 -26.73 -6.06
N ALA A 120 2.31 -27.69 -5.76
CA ALA A 120 2.29 -28.38 -4.48
C ALA A 120 2.83 -29.80 -4.66
N PHE A 121 3.58 -30.25 -3.67
CA PHE A 121 4.19 -31.56 -3.63
C PHE A 121 3.87 -32.24 -2.29
N ALA A 122 3.67 -33.55 -2.33
CA ALA A 122 3.53 -34.40 -1.15
C ALA A 122 4.63 -35.46 -1.12
N GLY A 123 5.12 -35.77 0.08
CA GLY A 123 6.20 -36.71 0.33
C GLY A 123 7.57 -36.03 0.42
N TYR A 124 8.59 -36.81 0.78
CA TYR A 124 9.94 -36.32 1.04
C TYR A 124 11.00 -36.99 0.16
N GLY A 125 12.03 -36.23 -0.22
CA GLY A 125 13.18 -36.74 -0.97
C GLY A 125 12.79 -37.34 -2.31
N ALA A 126 13.16 -38.60 -2.56
CA ALA A 126 12.92 -39.28 -3.83
C ALA A 126 11.45 -39.70 -4.07
N GLU A 127 10.62 -39.68 -3.03
CA GLU A 127 9.19 -40.04 -3.12
C GLU A 127 8.28 -38.81 -3.32
N GLN A 128 8.87 -37.62 -3.42
CA GLN A 128 8.14 -36.37 -3.60
C GLN A 128 7.39 -36.39 -4.94
N ARG A 129 6.06 -36.32 -4.88
CA ARG A 129 5.19 -36.27 -6.06
C ARG A 129 4.42 -34.96 -6.12
N ARG A 130 4.28 -34.41 -7.34
CA ARG A 130 3.42 -33.26 -7.59
C ARG A 130 1.96 -33.67 -7.36
N ILE A 131 1.20 -32.82 -6.69
CA ILE A 131 -0.23 -33.02 -6.43
C ILE A 131 -1.03 -31.86 -7.03
N PRO A 132 -2.22 -32.13 -7.60
CA PRO A 132 -3.09 -31.08 -8.07
C PRO A 132 -3.55 -30.25 -6.87
N ALA A 133 -3.32 -28.94 -6.92
CA ALA A 133 -3.80 -28.02 -5.91
C ALA A 133 -4.36 -26.75 -6.56
N GLY A 134 -5.54 -26.33 -6.11
CA GLY A 134 -6.11 -25.04 -6.48
C GLY A 134 -5.34 -23.89 -5.82
N ILE A 135 -5.41 -22.69 -6.41
CA ILE A 135 -4.82 -21.49 -5.83
C ILE A 135 -5.93 -20.63 -5.26
N VAL A 136 -5.79 -20.26 -3.98
CA VAL A 136 -6.68 -19.32 -3.30
C VAL A 136 -5.87 -18.15 -2.78
N ALA A 137 -6.13 -16.97 -3.34
CA ALA A 137 -5.56 -15.73 -2.84
C ALA A 137 -6.45 -15.15 -1.74
N ALA A 138 -5.87 -14.94 -0.55
CA ALA A 138 -6.58 -14.51 0.65
C ALA A 138 -5.98 -13.25 1.27
N GLY A 139 -6.78 -12.55 2.07
CA GLY A 139 -6.31 -11.41 2.86
C GLY A 139 -6.61 -10.04 2.23
N GLN A 140 -6.31 -9.01 3.01
CA GLN A 140 -6.44 -7.61 2.65
C GLN A 140 -5.26 -6.85 3.23
N ILE A 141 -4.79 -5.82 2.53
CA ILE A 141 -3.76 -4.92 3.02
C ILE A 141 -4.38 -3.53 3.09
N ASN A 142 -4.29 -2.90 4.26
CA ASN A 142 -4.87 -1.59 4.48
C ASN A 142 -4.35 -0.58 3.44
N GLY A 143 -5.29 0.16 2.83
CA GLY A 143 -4.96 1.17 1.82
C GLY A 143 -4.69 0.64 0.41
N TRP A 144 -4.78 -0.68 0.19
CA TRP A 144 -4.59 -1.31 -1.11
C TRP A 144 -5.81 -2.13 -1.54
N ASP A 145 -6.25 -1.95 -2.78
CA ASP A 145 -7.20 -2.83 -3.46
C ASP A 145 -6.43 -3.90 -4.25
N PHE A 146 -6.91 -5.13 -4.22
CA PHE A 146 -6.23 -6.29 -4.80
C PHE A 146 -7.10 -6.96 -5.85
N ARG A 147 -6.47 -7.27 -6.98
CA ARG A 147 -7.04 -8.14 -8.01
C ARG A 147 -6.12 -9.32 -8.22
N ALA A 148 -6.65 -10.51 -7.99
CA ALA A 148 -6.01 -11.77 -8.35
C ALA A 148 -6.54 -12.22 -9.71
N GLN A 149 -5.64 -12.55 -10.63
CA GLN A 149 -5.97 -13.15 -11.92
C GLN A 149 -5.36 -14.55 -11.96
N ASN A 150 -6.22 -15.56 -11.97
CA ASN A 150 -5.79 -16.95 -12.09
C ASN A 150 -5.61 -17.29 -13.57
N GLY A 151 -4.62 -18.14 -13.87
CA GLY A 151 -4.35 -18.64 -15.20
C GLY A 151 -3.52 -19.91 -15.15
N THR A 152 -2.98 -20.33 -16.29
CA THR A 152 -2.07 -21.47 -16.40
C THR A 152 -0.94 -21.13 -17.35
N VAL A 153 0.26 -21.64 -17.07
CA VAL A 153 1.38 -21.60 -17.99
C VAL A 153 1.63 -23.02 -18.49
N ASP A 154 1.72 -23.17 -19.80
CA ASP A 154 2.07 -24.44 -20.43
C ASP A 154 3.55 -24.72 -20.17
N SER A 155 3.83 -25.78 -19.40
CA SER A 155 5.18 -26.25 -19.10
C SER A 155 5.19 -27.76 -19.11
N ALA A 156 6.27 -28.35 -19.63
CA ALA A 156 6.43 -29.80 -19.61
C ALA A 156 6.86 -30.26 -18.21
N PRO A 157 6.30 -31.36 -17.65
CA PRO A 157 5.40 -32.31 -18.29
C PRO A 157 3.91 -31.95 -18.24
N ASP A 158 3.49 -31.09 -17.31
CA ASP A 158 2.08 -30.73 -17.07
C ASP A 158 1.93 -29.22 -16.84
N PRO A 159 0.81 -28.58 -17.25
CA PRO A 159 0.55 -27.16 -17.03
C PRO A 159 0.68 -26.76 -15.55
N ILE A 160 1.16 -25.54 -15.32
CA ILE A 160 1.34 -24.99 -13.97
C ILE A 160 0.23 -23.97 -13.70
N PRO A 161 -0.61 -24.17 -12.65
CA PRO A 161 -1.54 -23.15 -12.19
C PRO A 161 -0.77 -21.89 -11.78
N THR A 162 -1.28 -20.74 -12.19
CA THR A 162 -0.65 -19.46 -11.93
C THR A 162 -1.62 -18.45 -11.35
N VAL A 163 -1.09 -17.50 -10.59
CA VAL A 163 -1.80 -16.33 -10.11
C VAL A 163 -0.95 -15.08 -10.33
N ARG A 164 -1.61 -14.00 -10.75
CA ARG A 164 -1.00 -12.67 -10.83
C ARG A 164 -1.76 -11.72 -9.92
N PHE A 165 -1.03 -10.95 -9.12
CA PHE A 165 -1.59 -9.92 -8.26
C PHE A 165 -1.40 -8.55 -8.89
N THR A 166 -2.45 -7.74 -8.83
CA THR A 166 -2.42 -6.32 -9.15
C THR A 166 -2.91 -5.52 -7.95
N MET A 167 -2.14 -4.53 -7.55
CA MET A 167 -2.36 -3.69 -6.39
C MET A 167 -2.48 -2.23 -6.80
N GLU A 168 -3.53 -1.55 -6.33
CA GLU A 168 -3.77 -0.13 -6.54
C GLU A 168 -4.24 0.49 -5.22
N ARG A 169 -4.04 1.80 -5.01
CA ARG A 169 -4.52 2.46 -3.78
C ARG A 169 -6.04 2.40 -3.68
N THR A 170 -6.57 2.14 -2.48
CA THR A 170 -8.02 2.19 -2.27
C THR A 170 -8.54 3.62 -2.40
N ARG A 171 -9.80 3.75 -2.79
CA ARG A 171 -10.49 5.05 -2.80
C ARG A 171 -10.50 5.72 -1.42
N GLY A 172 -10.56 4.92 -0.34
CA GLY A 172 -10.46 5.41 1.03
C GLY A 172 -9.10 6.04 1.33
N ALA A 173 -8.00 5.41 0.87
CA ALA A 173 -6.66 5.98 0.97
C ALA A 173 -6.56 7.31 0.22
N LEU A 174 -7.04 7.36 -1.04
CA LEU A 174 -7.06 8.59 -1.84
C LEU A 174 -7.89 9.72 -1.20
N ALA A 175 -9.02 9.39 -0.59
CA ALA A 175 -9.84 10.38 0.13
C ALA A 175 -9.12 10.92 1.38
N PHE A 176 -8.42 10.04 2.10
CA PHE A 176 -7.57 10.44 3.23
C PHE A 176 -6.41 11.34 2.77
N ASP A 177 -5.77 11.04 1.64
CA ASP A 177 -4.73 11.88 1.04
C ASP A 177 -5.23 13.30 0.77
N ILE A 178 -6.42 13.45 0.17
CA ILE A 178 -7.05 14.75 -0.06
C ILE A 178 -7.25 15.50 1.26
N GLY A 179 -7.69 14.81 2.32
CA GLY A 179 -7.85 15.40 3.65
C GLY A 179 -6.54 15.98 4.21
N VAL A 180 -5.45 15.19 4.16
CA VAL A 180 -4.12 15.63 4.61
C VAL A 180 -3.59 16.78 3.75
N LEU A 181 -3.76 16.71 2.43
CA LEU A 181 -3.38 17.77 1.49
C LEU A 181 -4.10 19.09 1.78
N LEU A 182 -5.40 19.05 2.06
CA LEU A 182 -6.16 20.23 2.44
C LEU A 182 -5.63 20.86 3.74
N VAL A 183 -5.26 20.05 4.73
CA VAL A 183 -4.63 20.54 5.96
C VAL A 183 -3.28 21.18 5.64
N LEU A 184 -2.43 20.50 4.86
CA LEU A 184 -1.11 21.01 4.46
C LEU A 184 -1.21 22.36 3.72
N LEU A 185 -2.24 22.57 2.91
CA LEU A 185 -2.49 23.84 2.20
C LEU A 185 -3.15 24.91 3.10
N ALA A 186 -3.98 24.51 4.07
CA ALA A 186 -4.64 25.43 4.99
C ALA A 186 -3.66 26.09 5.96
N LEU A 187 -2.63 25.37 6.40
CA LEU A 187 -1.58 25.90 7.31
C LEU A 187 -0.89 27.16 6.74
N PRO A 188 -0.25 27.14 5.55
CA PRO A 188 0.37 28.33 4.97
C PRO A 188 -0.65 29.40 4.60
N ALA A 189 -1.87 29.04 4.19
CA ALA A 189 -2.91 30.02 3.90
C ALA A 189 -3.30 30.83 5.14
N ALA A 190 -3.52 30.16 6.27
CA ALA A 190 -3.80 30.82 7.56
C ALA A 190 -2.61 31.66 8.04
N ALA A 191 -1.39 31.12 7.90
CA ALA A 191 -0.16 31.81 8.23
C ALA A 191 0.02 33.10 7.42
N LEU A 192 -0.11 33.03 6.09
CA LEU A 192 -0.02 34.18 5.20
C LEU A 192 -1.13 35.20 5.48
N PHE A 193 -2.35 34.75 5.72
CA PHE A 193 -3.45 35.65 6.08
C PHE A 193 -3.13 36.48 7.32
N VAL A 194 -2.66 35.84 8.39
CA VAL A 194 -2.26 36.52 9.63
C VAL A 194 -1.07 37.45 9.40
N ALA A 195 -0.06 37.00 8.64
CA ALA A 195 1.12 37.81 8.34
C ALA A 195 0.76 39.07 7.53
N ILE A 196 -0.04 38.92 6.48
CA ILE A 196 -0.47 40.03 5.61
C ILE A 196 -1.29 41.05 6.40
N GLU A 197 -2.28 40.61 7.19
CA GLU A 197 -3.11 41.51 8.00
C GLU A 197 -2.29 42.28 9.05
N THR A 198 -1.22 41.68 9.57
CA THR A 198 -0.30 42.33 10.52
C THR A 198 0.60 43.36 9.82
N VAL A 199 1.13 43.03 8.62
CA VAL A 199 1.92 43.98 7.80
C VAL A 199 1.08 45.17 7.35
N LEU A 200 -0.20 44.95 7.02
CA LEU A 200 -1.13 46.01 6.61
C LEU A 200 -1.61 46.90 7.77
N GLY A 201 -1.15 46.65 9.00
CA GLY A 201 -1.51 47.44 10.19
C GLY A 201 -2.95 47.22 10.67
N ARG A 202 -3.68 46.24 10.12
CA ARG A 202 -5.05 45.91 10.52
C ARG A 202 -5.11 45.12 11.82
N ARG A 203 -4.03 44.43 12.17
CA ARG A 203 -3.88 43.64 13.39
C ARG A 203 -2.55 43.97 14.09
N LYS A 204 -2.55 43.93 15.42
CA LYS A 204 -1.36 44.18 16.25
C LYS A 204 -0.40 42.99 16.20
N PHE A 205 0.89 43.28 16.22
CA PHE A 205 1.90 42.25 16.43
C PHE A 205 1.75 41.60 17.81
N LEU A 206 1.90 40.29 17.88
CA LEU A 206 1.85 39.48 19.08
C LEU A 206 3.07 38.54 19.08
N PRO A 207 4.04 38.71 20.01
CA PRO A 207 5.20 37.83 20.10
C PRO A 207 4.87 36.31 20.12
N PRO A 208 3.76 35.84 20.73
CA PRO A 208 3.41 34.42 20.67
C PRO A 208 3.10 33.88 19.27
N LEU A 209 2.82 34.72 18.27
CA LEU A 209 2.57 34.24 16.91
C LEU A 209 3.84 33.77 16.21
N THR A 210 5.03 34.28 16.56
CA THR A 210 6.29 33.78 15.96
C THR A 210 6.55 32.32 16.29
N THR A 211 6.23 31.88 17.51
CA THR A 211 6.35 30.46 17.89
C THR A 211 5.32 29.59 17.19
N TRP A 212 4.12 30.11 16.90
CA TRP A 212 3.10 29.42 16.11
C TRP A 212 3.54 29.19 14.65
N PHE A 213 4.12 30.20 13.98
CA PHE A 213 4.70 30.04 12.64
C PHE A 213 5.80 28.98 12.61
N ALA A 214 6.71 29.01 13.60
CA ALA A 214 7.77 28.00 13.72
C ALA A 214 7.19 26.59 13.92
N ALA A 215 6.18 26.45 14.79
CA ALA A 215 5.51 25.16 15.03
C ALA A 215 4.87 24.60 13.75
N MET A 216 4.22 25.44 12.94
CA MET A 216 3.66 25.03 11.65
C MET A 216 4.73 24.51 10.69
N LEU A 217 5.88 25.18 10.61
CA LEU A 217 6.99 24.76 9.74
C LEU A 217 7.49 23.36 10.10
N PHE A 218 7.62 23.07 11.40
CA PHE A 218 8.03 21.75 11.88
C PHE A 218 6.93 20.69 11.78
N ALA A 219 5.65 21.09 11.77
CA ALA A 219 4.53 20.16 11.65
C ALA A 219 4.38 19.56 10.24
N VAL A 220 4.86 20.26 9.20
CA VAL A 220 4.73 19.83 7.79
C VAL A 220 5.34 18.44 7.55
N VAL A 221 6.53 18.17 8.11
CA VAL A 221 7.24 16.89 7.88
C VAL A 221 6.48 15.69 8.46
N PRO A 222 6.06 15.70 9.75
CA PRO A 222 5.18 14.67 10.29
C PRO A 222 3.88 14.49 9.49
N LEU A 223 3.22 15.58 9.08
CA LEU A 223 1.98 15.53 8.31
C LEU A 223 2.16 14.85 6.96
N ARG A 224 3.25 15.15 6.25
CA ARG A 224 3.62 14.47 4.99
C ARG A 224 3.81 12.96 5.20
N ASN A 225 4.34 12.54 6.34
CA ASN A 225 4.55 11.12 6.65
C ASN A 225 3.29 10.38 7.10
N LEU A 226 2.18 11.09 7.35
CA LEU A 226 0.87 10.45 7.59
C LEU A 226 0.21 9.97 6.31
N LEU A 227 0.68 10.41 5.13
CA LEU A 227 0.13 9.99 3.85
C LEU A 227 0.24 8.46 3.69
N PRO A 228 -0.85 7.76 3.30
CA PRO A 228 -0.89 6.34 3.04
C PRO A 228 0.32 5.76 2.30
N GLY A 229 0.96 4.80 2.94
CA GLY A 229 2.15 4.13 2.42
C GLY A 229 3.42 4.97 2.42
N ALA A 230 3.40 6.16 3.03
CA ALA A 230 4.50 7.12 3.15
C ALA A 230 5.24 7.31 1.81
N PRO A 231 4.85 8.29 0.98
CA PRO A 231 5.40 8.44 -0.36
C PRO A 231 6.94 8.45 -0.33
N PRO A 232 7.62 7.88 -1.34
CA PRO A 232 9.07 7.91 -1.43
C PRO A 232 9.61 9.33 -1.25
N ALA A 233 10.77 9.48 -0.62
CA ALA A 233 11.39 10.79 -0.51
C ALA A 233 11.73 11.31 -1.92
N GLY A 234 11.21 12.47 -2.28
CA GLY A 234 11.38 13.03 -3.63
C GLY A 234 10.25 12.69 -4.61
N ALA A 235 9.19 11.99 -4.16
CA ALA A 235 7.96 11.82 -4.94
C ALA A 235 7.40 13.20 -5.36
N TRP A 236 6.64 13.24 -6.46
CA TRP A 236 6.19 14.52 -7.04
C TRP A 236 5.40 15.41 -6.07
N ILE A 237 4.73 14.83 -5.07
CA ILE A 237 4.02 15.58 -4.02
C ILE A 237 4.96 16.46 -3.18
N ASP A 238 6.19 16.00 -2.94
CA ASP A 238 7.17 16.77 -2.19
C ASP A 238 7.52 18.06 -2.97
N LEU A 239 7.62 17.96 -4.30
CA LEU A 239 7.87 19.09 -5.18
C LEU A 239 6.63 19.98 -5.41
N ALA A 240 5.48 19.36 -5.64
CA ALA A 240 4.26 20.07 -6.05
C ALA A 240 3.53 20.73 -4.88
N VAL A 241 3.63 20.18 -3.66
CA VAL A 241 2.90 20.67 -2.49
C VAL A 241 3.83 21.01 -1.35
N VAL A 242 4.60 20.04 -0.84
CA VAL A 242 5.34 20.20 0.43
C VAL A 242 6.35 21.35 0.36
N LEU A 243 7.12 21.44 -0.73
CA LEU A 243 8.07 22.51 -0.97
C LEU A 243 7.38 23.88 -0.99
N TRP A 244 6.24 24.01 -1.66
CA TRP A 244 5.49 25.27 -1.72
C TRP A 244 4.87 25.65 -0.38
N VAL A 245 4.40 24.66 0.40
CA VAL A 245 3.91 24.87 1.77
C VAL A 245 5.04 25.42 2.65
N LEU A 246 6.24 24.85 2.58
CA LEU A 246 7.41 25.31 3.34
C LEU A 246 7.84 26.73 2.92
N ILE A 247 7.90 27.01 1.61
CA ILE A 247 8.21 28.35 1.09
C ILE A 247 7.18 29.37 1.57
N ALA A 248 5.89 29.04 1.49
CA ALA A 248 4.82 29.93 1.90
C ALA A 248 4.85 30.20 3.42
N LEU A 249 5.12 29.20 4.24
CA LEU A 249 5.30 29.37 5.69
C LEU A 249 6.54 30.22 6.02
N ALA A 250 7.66 29.98 5.35
CA ALA A 250 8.86 30.79 5.50
C ALA A 250 8.61 32.26 5.10
N ALA A 251 7.92 32.48 3.98
CA ALA A 251 7.53 33.81 3.53
C ALA A 251 6.59 34.50 4.52
N ALA A 252 5.59 33.78 5.06
CA ALA A 252 4.70 34.30 6.10
C ALA A 252 5.47 34.72 7.35
N MET A 253 6.46 33.92 7.78
CA MET A 253 7.30 34.24 8.92
C MET A 253 8.16 35.49 8.66
N VAL A 254 8.76 35.62 7.47
CA VAL A 254 9.52 36.82 7.08
C VAL A 254 8.63 38.06 7.07
N LEU A 255 7.44 37.97 6.46
CA LEU A 255 6.45 39.06 6.47
C LEU A 255 6.08 39.48 7.88
N TYR A 256 5.88 38.52 8.78
CA TYR A 256 5.57 38.80 10.17
C TYR A 256 6.69 39.53 10.91
N VAL A 257 7.95 39.15 10.67
CA VAL A 257 9.13 39.85 11.21
C VAL A 257 9.26 41.26 10.63
N VAL A 258 8.97 41.46 9.34
CA VAL A 258 8.94 42.80 8.73
C VAL A 258 7.85 43.67 9.37
N ALA A 259 6.68 43.11 9.66
CA ALA A 259 5.61 43.83 10.37
C ALA A 259 6.07 44.27 11.77
N TRP A 260 6.76 43.40 12.51
CA TRP A 260 7.33 43.74 13.80
C TRP A 260 8.32 44.90 13.73
N TRP A 261 9.20 44.88 12.72
CA TRP A 261 10.18 45.93 12.53
C TRP A 261 9.52 47.28 12.19
N ARG A 262 8.46 47.26 11.36
CA ARG A 262 7.69 48.47 10.99
C ARG A 262 6.83 49.04 12.13
N GLN A 263 6.36 48.22 13.05
CA GLN A 263 5.54 48.67 14.20
C GLN A 263 6.39 49.21 15.36
N LYS A 264 7.72 49.22 15.23
CA LYS A 264 8.65 49.72 16.25
C LYS A 264 8.88 51.23 16.18
N ASP A 265 8.43 51.87 15.11
CA ASP A 265 8.39 53.34 14.91
C ASP A 265 6.99 53.89 15.24
#